data_AF-A0A2M9VA78-F1
#
_entry.id   AF-A0A2M9VA78-F1
#
_cell.length_a   1.000
_cell.length_b   1.000
_cell.length_c   1.000
_cell.angle_alpha   90.00
_cell.angle_beta   90.00
_cell.angle_gamma   90.00
#
_symmetry.space_group_name_H-M   'P 1'
#
loop_
_entity.id
_entity.type
_entity.pdbx_description
1 polymer ?
#
loop_
_entity_poly.entity_id
_entity_poly.type
_entity_poly.pdbx_seq_one_letter_code
_entity_poly.pdbx_strand_id
1 'polypeptide(L)'
;MKTIRSMLKHLFLAVPLMLIVSCNSQPPSTLIPHRCENGKFGYVDEKGKECIEGKYDYAEEFSEDLAVVQVGRYFGYIDRKGEIVIPLQYTQAAYFLQGRALVAKEELYGFIDKENREIIPCIYERITPFASHEAYAVKNGKTGIIDTEGKVLVPFEYDKIEQLKSGLFVVNQAGREGFLNAQKQMILPCQYGYYTIEDKEGKPLIVLRTKDDTPYYRISYNSRYGLMDFEGNVLTPCKYEKIGAFTDGNLAHVILNDKVGYIDSNGKEVIPPIYDYSRTLPGNRYALYKDGLCYLVDNRTGKQVTSQVYNKIEQYRDNLLKVSLDGKYGMIDPDGNIVLEPIYDEMYVYDDWLKLYIKGSGKDGFAGRATVEEAKLVIPCDRYVRIESFNLGGGQYAEAVKAVAKYTYRNGVVNRQGKEVVPCQYIHIYMIENGKCLVMESGTNQRKWVKLNE
;
A
#
# COMPACT_ATOMS: atom_id res chain seq x y z
N MET A 1 44.89 -86.07 5.19
CA MET A 1 44.37 -84.88 4.50
C MET A 1 42.86 -85.00 4.37
N LYS A 2 42.17 -84.14 5.13
CA LYS A 2 40.74 -83.76 5.22
C LYS A 2 39.67 -84.56 4.44
N THR A 3 38.74 -85.12 5.22
CA THR A 3 37.52 -85.86 4.89
C THR A 3 36.24 -84.97 4.95
N ILE A 4 35.53 -84.89 3.81
CA ILE A 4 34.11 -85.21 3.54
C ILE A 4 33.00 -85.03 4.62
N ARG A 5 31.95 -84.23 4.25
CA ARG A 5 30.47 -84.26 4.57
C ARG A 5 30.02 -84.10 6.04
N SER A 6 28.79 -83.74 6.43
CA SER A 6 27.54 -83.16 5.90
C SER A 6 26.54 -83.14 7.08
N MET A 7 25.70 -82.09 7.19
CA MET A 7 24.37 -81.97 7.84
C MET A 7 23.97 -82.64 9.19
N LEU A 8 23.51 -81.77 10.11
CA LEU A 8 22.30 -81.77 10.99
C LEU A 8 21.81 -83.01 11.82
N LYS A 9 21.57 -82.70 13.12
CA LYS A 9 20.45 -83.02 14.05
C LYS A 9 20.63 -84.03 15.21
N HIS A 10 20.48 -83.45 16.43
CA HIS A 10 19.94 -83.97 17.71
C HIS A 10 20.71 -85.14 18.39
N LEU A 11 20.92 -85.23 19.72
CA LEU A 11 20.02 -85.01 20.86
C LEU A 11 20.80 -84.97 22.22
N PHE A 12 20.35 -84.10 23.14
CA PHE A 12 20.48 -84.00 24.62
C PHE A 12 21.31 -85.00 25.48
N LEU A 13 22.05 -84.46 26.48
CA LEU A 13 21.79 -84.51 27.95
C LEU A 13 22.92 -83.69 28.68
N ALA A 14 22.67 -82.51 29.28
CA ALA A 14 22.23 -82.23 30.68
C ALA A 14 23.37 -82.47 31.71
N VAL A 15 23.80 -81.59 32.66
CA VAL A 15 23.20 -80.68 33.70
C VAL A 15 24.38 -79.92 34.40
N PRO A 16 24.27 -78.89 35.31
CA PRO A 16 23.33 -77.76 35.57
C PRO A 16 24.02 -76.37 35.44
N LEU A 17 23.36 -75.28 35.05
CA LEU A 17 22.45 -74.40 35.81
C LEU A 17 23.09 -73.65 37.01
N MET A 18 23.62 -72.46 36.75
CA MET A 18 23.71 -71.36 37.72
C MET A 18 22.88 -70.20 37.18
N LEU A 19 21.73 -69.97 37.81
CA LEU A 19 20.83 -68.84 37.53
C LEU A 19 21.48 -67.55 38.04
N ILE A 20 21.95 -66.70 37.11
CA ILE A 20 22.01 -65.26 37.35
C ILE A 20 20.80 -64.69 36.62
N VAL A 21 19.73 -64.42 37.37
CA VAL A 21 18.64 -63.57 36.90
C VAL A 21 19.19 -62.14 36.89
N SER A 22 19.87 -61.78 35.81
CA SER A 22 20.01 -60.38 35.44
C SER A 22 18.64 -59.92 34.96
N CYS A 23 17.94 -59.18 35.81
CA CYS A 23 16.71 -58.51 35.43
C CYS A 23 17.03 -57.50 34.33
N ASN A 24 16.85 -57.89 33.07
CA ASN A 24 16.72 -56.95 31.95
C ASN A 24 15.37 -56.25 32.11
N SER A 25 15.29 -55.26 33.00
CA SER A 25 14.22 -54.28 32.92
C SER A 25 14.54 -53.37 31.74
N GLN A 26 13.71 -53.41 30.69
CA GLN A 26 13.73 -52.35 29.68
C GLN A 26 13.61 -51.00 30.40
N PRO A 27 14.39 -49.98 30.00
CA PRO A 27 14.24 -48.65 30.57
C PRO A 27 12.77 -48.22 30.40
N PRO A 28 12.17 -47.57 31.42
CA PRO A 28 10.79 -47.12 31.35
C PRO A 28 10.57 -46.26 30.10
N SER A 29 9.41 -46.43 29.46
CA SER A 29 9.03 -45.76 28.20
C SER A 29 9.10 -44.24 28.29
N THR A 30 8.78 -43.70 29.46
CA THR A 30 8.73 -42.26 29.70
C THR A 30 9.42 -41.97 31.04
N LEU A 31 10.41 -41.08 31.00
CA LEU A 31 11.06 -40.52 32.17
C LEU A 31 10.62 -39.07 32.32
N ILE A 32 10.08 -38.73 33.49
CA ILE A 32 9.52 -37.41 33.77
C ILE A 32 10.42 -36.72 34.79
N PRO A 33 10.90 -35.48 34.53
CA PRO A 33 11.69 -34.75 35.49
C PRO A 33 10.87 -34.47 36.75
N HIS A 34 11.44 -34.75 37.91
CA HIS A 34 10.78 -34.62 39.20
C HIS A 34 11.68 -33.94 40.21
N ARG A 35 11.09 -33.05 41.02
CA ARG A 35 11.81 -32.35 42.10
C ARG A 35 11.76 -33.19 43.38
N CYS A 36 12.90 -33.75 43.76
CA CYS A 36 13.07 -34.58 44.94
C CYS A 36 12.98 -33.77 46.24
N GLU A 37 12.83 -34.46 47.38
CA GLU A 37 12.72 -33.83 48.71
C GLU A 37 13.94 -32.98 49.09
N ASN A 38 15.12 -33.32 48.58
CA ASN A 38 16.36 -32.55 48.76
C ASN A 38 16.39 -31.24 47.94
N GLY A 39 15.34 -30.95 47.18
CA GLY A 39 15.19 -29.76 46.35
C GLY A 39 15.85 -29.84 44.98
N LYS A 40 16.58 -30.92 44.67
CA LYS A 40 17.21 -31.22 43.38
C LYS A 40 16.26 -31.97 42.46
N PHE A 41 16.60 -32.02 41.17
CA PHE A 41 15.87 -32.74 40.15
C PHE A 41 16.50 -34.12 39.88
N GLY A 42 15.64 -35.12 39.77
CA GLY A 42 15.89 -36.46 39.26
C GLY A 42 14.82 -36.83 38.24
N TYR A 43 14.66 -38.12 37.93
CA TYR A 43 13.64 -38.59 37.00
C TYR A 43 12.89 -39.80 37.56
N VAL A 44 11.59 -39.83 37.33
CA VAL A 44 10.69 -40.92 37.72
C VAL A 44 10.07 -41.57 36.48
N ASP A 45 9.65 -42.82 36.60
CA ASP A 45 8.79 -43.46 35.60
C ASP A 45 7.34 -42.97 35.69
N GLU A 46 6.49 -43.47 34.77
CA GLU A 46 5.06 -43.17 34.71
C GLU A 46 4.28 -43.56 35.99
N LYS A 47 4.86 -44.39 36.86
CA LYS A 47 4.27 -44.81 38.14
C LYS A 47 4.82 -44.00 39.32
N GLY A 48 5.65 -42.99 39.06
CA GLY A 48 6.30 -42.16 40.08
C GLY A 48 7.47 -42.86 40.78
N LYS A 49 7.96 -43.99 40.25
CA LYS A 49 9.14 -44.66 40.81
C LYS A 49 10.40 -43.93 40.33
N GLU A 50 11.25 -43.53 41.27
CA GLU A 50 12.55 -42.91 40.97
C GLU A 50 13.44 -43.85 40.14
N CYS A 51 13.94 -43.32 39.03
CA CYS A 51 14.78 -44.01 38.05
C CYS A 51 16.17 -43.37 37.91
N ILE A 52 16.25 -42.04 38.07
CA ILE A 52 17.51 -41.29 38.09
C ILE A 52 17.52 -40.43 39.36
N GLU A 53 18.56 -40.59 40.16
CA GLU A 53 18.72 -39.92 41.45
C GLU A 53 18.67 -38.39 41.34
N GLY A 54 17.99 -37.76 42.29
CA GLY A 54 17.87 -36.31 42.41
C GLY A 54 19.17 -35.59 42.76
N LYS A 55 19.97 -35.22 41.75
CA LYS A 55 21.27 -34.52 41.93
C LYS A 55 21.44 -33.23 41.13
N TYR A 56 20.48 -32.87 40.27
CA TYR A 56 20.57 -31.72 39.38
C TYR A 56 19.86 -30.48 39.95
N ASP A 57 20.35 -29.28 39.67
CA ASP A 57 19.67 -28.03 40.04
C ASP A 57 18.46 -27.75 39.15
N TYR A 58 18.50 -28.24 37.91
CA TYR A 58 17.44 -28.14 36.91
C TYR A 58 17.53 -29.34 35.96
N ALA A 59 16.39 -29.75 35.40
CA ALA A 59 16.27 -30.85 34.45
C ALA A 59 15.07 -30.62 33.53
N GLU A 60 15.25 -30.82 32.22
CA GLU A 60 14.17 -30.81 31.22
C GLU A 60 13.68 -32.22 30.86
N GLU A 61 12.62 -32.29 30.07
CA GLU A 61 12.18 -33.56 29.48
C GLU A 61 13.20 -34.10 28.48
N PHE A 62 13.18 -35.42 28.27
CA PHE A 62 14.00 -36.05 27.24
C PHE A 62 13.50 -35.67 25.84
N SER A 63 14.40 -35.13 25.01
CA SER A 63 14.19 -34.94 23.58
C SER A 63 15.26 -35.69 22.79
N GLU A 64 14.82 -36.51 21.84
CA GLU A 64 15.68 -37.38 21.04
C GLU A 64 16.72 -38.19 21.86
N ASP A 65 16.26 -38.73 22.98
CA ASP A 65 16.98 -39.57 23.94
C ASP A 65 18.03 -38.88 24.83
N LEU A 66 18.10 -37.55 24.79
CA LEU A 66 18.92 -36.74 25.69
C LEU A 66 18.05 -35.74 26.47
N ALA A 67 18.38 -35.50 27.73
CA ALA A 67 17.75 -34.47 28.54
C ALA A 67 18.77 -33.43 29.01
N VAL A 68 18.38 -32.16 28.97
CA VAL A 68 19.18 -31.06 29.51
C VAL A 68 19.16 -31.14 31.04
N VAL A 69 20.34 -31.06 31.67
CA VAL A 69 20.48 -30.98 33.12
C VAL A 69 21.46 -29.89 33.51
N GLN A 70 21.24 -29.29 34.68
CA GLN A 70 22.07 -28.22 35.22
C GLN A 70 22.68 -28.62 36.57
N VAL A 71 23.95 -28.26 36.78
CA VAL A 71 24.60 -28.27 38.09
C VAL A 71 25.36 -26.96 38.28
N GLY A 72 25.03 -26.21 39.33
CA GLY A 72 25.53 -24.86 39.52
C GLY A 72 25.16 -23.97 38.34
N ARG A 73 26.16 -23.42 37.65
CA ARG A 73 25.95 -22.54 36.49
C ARG A 73 26.05 -23.25 35.13
N TYR A 74 26.32 -24.56 35.13
CA TYR A 74 26.65 -25.29 33.92
C TYR A 74 25.57 -26.28 33.55
N PHE A 75 25.26 -26.31 32.25
CA PHE A 75 24.35 -27.22 31.60
C PHE A 75 25.14 -28.29 30.82
N GLY A 76 24.55 -29.47 30.75
CA GLY A 76 25.03 -30.64 30.03
C GLY A 76 23.84 -31.54 29.68
N TYR A 77 24.13 -32.73 29.17
CA TYR A 77 23.08 -33.66 28.73
C TYR A 77 23.31 -35.05 29.27
N ILE A 78 22.23 -35.70 29.66
CA ILE A 78 22.22 -37.08 30.13
C ILE A 78 21.41 -37.99 29.21
N ASP A 79 21.76 -39.27 29.19
CA ASP A 79 20.94 -40.31 28.56
C ASP A 79 19.82 -40.80 29.50
N ARG A 80 18.99 -41.72 29.00
CA ARG A 80 17.89 -42.35 29.77
C ARG A 80 18.36 -43.23 30.93
N LYS A 81 19.67 -43.50 31.07
CA LYS A 81 20.25 -44.18 32.22
C LYS A 81 20.73 -43.18 33.29
N GLY A 82 20.68 -41.88 32.99
CA GLY A 82 21.18 -40.82 33.86
C GLY A 82 22.68 -40.57 33.75
N GLU A 83 23.34 -41.17 32.75
CA GLU A 83 24.76 -40.98 32.47
C GLU A 83 24.97 -39.68 31.71
N ILE A 84 25.99 -38.91 32.10
CA ILE A 84 26.35 -37.66 31.41
C ILE A 84 26.97 -38.02 30.05
N VAL A 85 26.25 -37.71 28.97
CA VAL A 85 26.70 -37.89 27.58
C VAL A 85 27.46 -36.65 27.11
N ILE A 86 26.94 -35.47 27.45
CA ILE A 86 27.56 -34.19 27.12
C ILE A 86 27.93 -33.49 28.44
N PRO A 87 29.22 -33.18 28.67
CA PRO A 87 29.67 -32.59 29.92
C PRO A 87 28.92 -31.32 30.33
N LEU A 88 28.82 -31.09 31.65
CA LEU A 88 28.31 -29.86 32.24
C LEU A 88 29.30 -28.71 31.99
N GLN A 89 29.25 -28.09 30.80
CA GLN A 89 30.21 -27.08 30.37
C GLN A 89 29.58 -25.82 29.75
N TYR A 90 28.28 -25.85 29.43
CA TYR A 90 27.58 -24.74 28.78
C TYR A 90 26.92 -23.81 29.79
N THR A 91 26.88 -22.50 29.55
CA THR A 91 26.15 -21.56 30.42
C THR A 91 24.66 -21.50 30.11
N GLN A 92 24.25 -21.95 28.92
CA GLN A 92 22.87 -22.20 28.52
C GLN A 92 22.82 -23.40 27.56
N ALA A 93 21.72 -24.15 27.58
CA ALA A 93 21.51 -25.29 26.69
C ALA A 93 20.02 -25.46 26.41
N ALA A 94 19.66 -25.70 25.14
CA ALA A 94 18.31 -26.08 24.73
C ALA A 94 18.23 -27.60 24.48
N TYR A 95 17.02 -28.15 24.46
CA TYR A 95 16.79 -29.54 24.09
C TYR A 95 17.21 -29.83 22.63
N PHE A 96 17.54 -31.10 22.35
CA PHE A 96 17.88 -31.52 20.99
C PHE A 96 16.65 -31.54 20.09
N LEU A 97 16.80 -30.98 18.88
CA LEU A 97 15.80 -31.03 17.82
C LEU A 97 16.51 -31.23 16.47
N GLN A 98 16.06 -32.22 15.70
CA GLN A 98 16.68 -32.65 14.44
C GLN A 98 18.18 -32.96 14.59
N GLY A 99 18.57 -33.59 15.70
CA GLY A 99 19.95 -33.95 15.98
C GLY A 99 20.87 -32.80 16.42
N ARG A 100 20.32 -31.62 16.72
CA ARG A 100 21.10 -30.42 17.07
C ARG A 100 20.55 -29.73 18.30
N ALA A 101 21.41 -29.08 19.07
CA ALA A 101 21.00 -28.26 20.20
C ALA A 101 21.72 -26.91 20.19
N LEU A 102 20.96 -25.84 20.45
CA LEU A 102 21.53 -24.52 20.71
C LEU A 102 22.16 -24.53 22.11
N VAL A 103 23.42 -24.15 22.21
CA VAL A 103 24.16 -24.05 23.46
C VAL A 103 24.91 -22.73 23.53
N ALA A 104 25.20 -22.27 24.75
CA ALA A 104 26.04 -21.10 24.98
C ALA A 104 27.29 -21.47 25.78
N LYS A 105 28.44 -20.99 25.34
CA LYS A 105 29.71 -21.06 26.08
C LYS A 105 30.22 -19.64 26.26
N GLU A 106 30.51 -19.26 27.50
CA GLU A 106 30.93 -17.88 27.83
C GLU A 106 29.98 -16.81 27.27
N GLU A 107 28.66 -17.08 27.35
CA GLU A 107 27.58 -16.22 26.82
C GLU A 107 27.53 -16.07 25.28
N LEU A 108 28.31 -16.86 24.55
CA LEU A 108 28.26 -16.93 23.08
C LEU A 108 27.59 -18.22 22.63
N TYR A 109 26.67 -18.09 21.68
CA TYR A 109 25.82 -19.15 21.16
C TYR A 109 26.44 -19.89 19.98
N GLY A 110 26.17 -21.19 19.92
CA GLY A 110 26.51 -22.12 18.85
C GLY A 110 25.54 -23.29 18.82
N PHE A 111 25.79 -24.25 17.91
CA PHE A 111 25.02 -25.49 17.82
C PHE A 111 25.94 -26.68 17.94
N ILE A 112 25.51 -27.68 18.69
CA ILE A 112 26.21 -28.97 18.83
C ILE A 112 25.36 -30.12 18.34
N ASP A 113 26.01 -31.21 17.97
CA ASP A 113 25.36 -32.52 17.80
C ASP A 113 25.34 -33.33 19.10
N LYS A 114 24.78 -34.54 19.03
CA LYS A 114 24.63 -35.45 20.17
C LYS A 114 25.97 -36.01 20.68
N GLU A 115 27.02 -35.94 19.88
CA GLU A 115 28.38 -36.29 20.27
C GLU A 115 29.16 -35.09 20.80
N ASN A 116 28.49 -33.96 21.04
CA ASN A 116 29.07 -32.71 21.53
C ASN A 116 30.07 -32.06 20.56
N ARG A 117 29.97 -32.35 19.25
CA ARG A 117 30.75 -31.65 18.22
C ARG A 117 30.05 -30.34 17.89
N GLU A 118 30.80 -29.25 17.87
CA GLU A 118 30.29 -27.95 17.43
C GLU A 118 30.01 -27.98 15.92
N ILE A 119 28.73 -28.00 15.55
CA ILE A 119 28.27 -27.78 14.17
C ILE A 119 28.43 -26.30 13.83
N ILE A 120 27.99 -25.44 14.75
CA ILE A 120 28.18 -23.99 14.69
C ILE A 120 28.95 -23.61 15.94
N PRO A 121 30.15 -23.02 15.83
CA PRO A 121 30.95 -22.69 17.00
C PRO A 121 30.28 -21.64 17.88
N CYS A 122 30.52 -21.71 19.19
CA CYS A 122 30.00 -20.77 20.19
C CYS A 122 30.70 -19.40 20.11
N ILE A 123 30.45 -18.66 19.04
CA ILE A 123 31.10 -17.37 18.74
C ILE A 123 30.11 -16.25 18.42
N TYR A 124 28.81 -16.51 18.56
CA TYR A 124 27.75 -15.58 18.19
C TYR A 124 27.06 -15.01 19.43
N GLU A 125 26.86 -13.69 19.46
CA GLU A 125 26.12 -13.02 20.53
C GLU A 125 24.64 -13.43 20.52
N ARG A 126 24.11 -13.80 19.34
CA ARG A 126 22.75 -14.29 19.15
C ARG A 126 22.66 -15.11 17.87
N ILE A 127 21.85 -16.17 17.87
CA ILE A 127 21.43 -16.90 16.68
C ILE A 127 19.89 -16.98 16.68
N THR A 128 19.25 -16.61 15.58
CA THR A 128 17.79 -16.59 15.44
C THR A 128 17.40 -17.23 14.11
N PRO A 129 17.00 -18.52 14.12
CA PRO A 129 16.46 -19.18 12.94
C PRO A 129 15.22 -18.45 12.42
N PHE A 130 15.13 -18.25 11.11
CA PHE A 130 13.95 -17.63 10.47
C PHE A 130 13.39 -18.45 9.30
N ALA A 131 14.16 -19.44 8.82
CA ALA A 131 13.73 -20.43 7.84
C ALA A 131 14.32 -21.80 8.20
N SER A 132 13.86 -22.87 7.55
CA SER A 132 14.31 -24.24 7.84
C SER A 132 15.82 -24.44 7.75
N HIS A 133 16.52 -23.63 6.95
CA HIS A 133 17.96 -23.78 6.70
C HIS A 133 18.76 -22.48 6.87
N GLU A 134 18.17 -21.43 7.43
CA GLU A 134 18.81 -20.11 7.52
C GLU A 134 18.51 -19.45 8.87
N ALA A 135 19.54 -18.81 9.43
CA ALA A 135 19.44 -18.06 10.67
C ALA A 135 20.12 -16.69 10.56
N TYR A 136 19.54 -15.70 11.22
CA TYR A 136 20.25 -14.47 11.54
C TYR A 136 21.23 -14.78 12.66
N ALA A 137 22.47 -14.32 12.52
CA ALA A 137 23.46 -14.41 13.58
C ALA A 137 24.06 -13.02 13.85
N VAL A 138 24.39 -12.75 15.11
CA VAL A 138 25.05 -11.50 15.52
C VAL A 138 26.47 -11.83 15.99
N LYS A 139 27.45 -11.11 15.44
CA LYS A 139 28.86 -11.23 15.79
C LYS A 139 29.49 -9.84 15.80
N ASN A 140 30.14 -9.47 16.90
CA ASN A 140 30.74 -8.14 17.11
C ASN A 140 29.72 -7.00 16.90
N GLY A 141 28.49 -7.19 17.36
CA GLY A 141 27.39 -6.23 17.17
C GLY A 141 26.86 -6.08 15.74
N LYS A 142 27.32 -6.90 14.78
CA LYS A 142 26.86 -6.89 13.39
C LYS A 142 26.05 -8.13 13.06
N THR A 143 25.04 -7.97 12.22
CA THR A 143 24.14 -9.04 11.78
C THR A 143 24.63 -9.62 10.45
N GLY A 144 24.65 -10.94 10.36
CA GLY A 144 24.85 -11.72 9.14
C GLY A 144 23.78 -12.80 9.00
N ILE A 145 23.82 -13.54 7.89
CA ILE A 145 23.00 -14.74 7.68
C ILE A 145 23.94 -15.93 7.56
N ILE A 146 23.62 -17.00 8.29
CA ILE A 146 24.32 -18.28 8.21
C ILE A 146 23.36 -19.39 7.82
N ASP A 147 23.89 -20.44 7.20
CA ASP A 147 23.16 -21.69 7.01
C ASP A 147 23.22 -22.59 8.26
N THR A 148 22.62 -23.77 8.14
CA THR A 148 22.57 -24.79 9.19
C THR A 148 23.95 -25.34 9.59
N GLU A 149 24.97 -25.23 8.73
CA GLU A 149 26.33 -25.67 9.02
C GLU A 149 27.23 -24.49 9.45
N GLY A 150 26.63 -23.31 9.70
CA GLY A 150 27.35 -22.10 10.09
C GLY A 150 28.09 -21.42 8.95
N LYS A 151 27.87 -21.83 7.69
CA LYS A 151 28.43 -21.14 6.53
C LYS A 151 27.80 -19.75 6.43
N VAL A 152 28.66 -18.74 6.31
CA VAL A 152 28.23 -17.36 6.14
C VAL A 152 27.65 -17.16 4.74
N LEU A 153 26.33 -16.91 4.67
CA LEU A 153 25.59 -16.55 3.46
C LEU A 153 25.57 -15.04 3.24
N VAL A 154 25.49 -14.25 4.32
CA VAL A 154 25.62 -12.79 4.32
C VAL A 154 26.61 -12.38 5.40
N PRO A 155 27.64 -11.57 5.09
CA PRO A 155 28.69 -11.20 6.04
C PRO A 155 28.17 -10.36 7.22
N PHE A 156 28.88 -10.43 8.35
CA PHE A 156 28.62 -9.68 9.58
C PHE A 156 29.12 -8.22 9.47
N GLU A 157 28.56 -7.45 8.55
CA GLU A 157 28.90 -6.04 8.34
C GLU A 157 27.72 -5.07 8.52
N TYR A 158 26.51 -5.63 8.60
CA TYR A 158 25.27 -4.87 8.68
C TYR A 158 24.84 -4.64 10.12
N ASP A 159 24.28 -3.47 10.41
CA ASP A 159 23.67 -3.19 11.71
C ASP A 159 22.39 -4.02 11.88
N LYS A 160 21.67 -4.25 10.78
CA LYS A 160 20.41 -5.00 10.76
C LYS A 160 20.19 -5.67 9.42
N ILE A 161 19.55 -6.83 9.42
CA ILE A 161 19.04 -7.50 8.23
C ILE A 161 17.57 -7.87 8.49
N GLU A 162 16.69 -7.53 7.56
CA GLU A 162 15.26 -7.84 7.65
C GLU A 162 14.73 -8.41 6.33
N GLN A 163 13.78 -9.32 6.40
CA GLN A 163 13.07 -9.81 5.24
C GLN A 163 11.79 -9.00 5.05
N LEU A 164 11.58 -8.40 3.87
CA LEU A 164 10.35 -7.65 3.55
C LEU A 164 9.23 -8.54 3.03
N LYS A 165 9.55 -9.38 2.04
CA LYS A 165 8.64 -10.34 1.41
C LYS A 165 9.48 -11.52 0.90
N SER A 166 8.85 -12.65 0.57
CA SER A 166 9.50 -13.87 0.12
C SER A 166 10.66 -13.62 -0.86
N GLY A 167 11.89 -13.69 -0.33
CA GLY A 167 13.12 -13.52 -1.10
C GLY A 167 13.78 -12.13 -1.10
N LEU A 168 13.10 -11.05 -0.74
CA LEU A 168 13.71 -9.71 -0.70
C LEU A 168 14.13 -9.35 0.73
N PHE A 169 15.43 -9.08 0.91
CA PHE A 169 15.99 -8.67 2.19
C PHE A 169 16.46 -7.22 2.13
N VAL A 170 16.23 -6.48 3.21
CA VAL A 170 16.81 -5.15 3.44
C VAL A 170 17.97 -5.31 4.40
N VAL A 171 19.11 -4.77 4.02
CA VAL A 171 20.30 -4.68 4.87
C VAL A 171 20.51 -3.23 5.25
N ASN A 172 20.78 -2.97 6.53
CA ASN A 172 21.10 -1.63 7.02
C ASN A 172 22.57 -1.55 7.40
N GLN A 173 23.26 -0.53 6.89
CA GLN A 173 24.63 -0.22 7.28
C GLN A 173 24.78 1.30 7.46
N ALA A 174 25.18 1.72 8.65
CA ALA A 174 25.34 3.13 9.03
C ALA A 174 24.08 3.98 8.74
N GLY A 175 22.89 3.41 8.99
CA GLY A 175 21.61 4.09 8.79
C GLY A 175 21.18 4.21 7.32
N ARG A 176 21.78 3.43 6.41
CA ARG A 176 21.41 3.33 4.99
C ARG A 176 20.98 1.93 4.63
N GLU A 177 20.01 1.87 3.73
CA GLU A 177 19.42 0.63 3.28
C GLU A 177 20.03 0.19 1.95
N GLY A 178 20.35 -1.10 1.89
CA GLY A 178 20.64 -1.88 0.69
C GLY A 178 19.66 -3.05 0.59
N PHE A 179 19.66 -3.72 -0.56
CA PHE A 179 18.71 -4.78 -0.87
C PHE A 179 19.44 -6.01 -1.37
N LEU A 180 19.08 -7.18 -0.84
CA LEU A 180 19.55 -8.48 -1.30
C LEU A 180 18.40 -9.29 -1.89
N ASN A 181 18.69 -10.08 -2.92
CA ASN A 181 17.74 -11.03 -3.50
C ASN A 181 17.65 -12.33 -2.67
N ALA A 182 16.84 -13.27 -3.15
CA ALA A 182 16.59 -14.54 -2.45
C ALA A 182 17.85 -15.42 -2.36
N GLN A 183 18.81 -15.19 -3.26
CA GLN A 183 20.12 -15.83 -3.32
C GLN A 183 21.19 -15.06 -2.51
N LYS A 184 20.78 -14.04 -1.74
CA LYS A 184 21.64 -13.25 -0.85
C LYS A 184 22.68 -12.42 -1.63
N GLN A 185 22.40 -12.15 -2.90
CA GLN A 185 23.20 -11.29 -3.75
C GLN A 185 22.71 -9.86 -3.65
N MET A 186 23.65 -8.91 -3.60
CA MET A 186 23.36 -7.48 -3.56
C MET A 186 22.66 -7.02 -4.85
N ILE A 187 21.45 -6.49 -4.72
CA ILE A 187 20.69 -5.81 -5.77
C ILE A 187 21.09 -4.34 -5.78
N LEU A 188 21.03 -3.71 -4.60
CA LEU A 188 21.32 -2.29 -4.40
C LEU A 188 22.17 -2.11 -3.14
N PRO A 189 23.31 -1.39 -3.21
CA PRO A 189 24.17 -1.17 -2.04
C PRO A 189 23.48 -0.31 -0.98
N CYS A 190 24.02 -0.29 0.23
CA CYS A 190 23.56 0.53 1.37
C CYS A 190 23.73 2.04 1.12
N GLN A 191 22.91 2.59 0.24
CA GLN A 191 22.97 3.97 -0.23
C GLN A 191 21.59 4.60 -0.35
N TYR A 192 20.53 3.89 0.02
CA TYR A 192 19.16 4.34 -0.14
C TYR A 192 18.54 4.61 1.22
N GLY A 193 17.43 5.33 1.21
CA GLY A 193 16.30 5.14 2.12
C GLY A 193 15.12 4.65 1.30
N TYR A 194 14.09 4.11 1.96
CA TYR A 194 12.90 3.65 1.25
C TYR A 194 11.61 3.83 2.05
N TYR A 195 10.50 3.79 1.33
CA TYR A 195 9.16 3.61 1.88
C TYR A 195 8.32 2.83 0.88
N THR A 196 7.25 2.20 1.35
CA THR A 196 6.35 1.42 0.51
C THR A 196 5.15 2.25 0.10
N ILE A 197 4.70 2.07 -1.13
CA ILE A 197 3.43 2.60 -1.64
C ILE A 197 2.65 1.46 -2.30
N GLU A 198 1.38 1.70 -2.57
CA GLU A 198 0.52 0.76 -3.28
C GLU A 198 -0.08 1.46 -4.50
N ASP A 199 -0.20 0.73 -5.61
CA ASP A 199 -0.94 1.21 -6.77
C ASP A 199 -2.46 1.09 -6.55
N LYS A 200 -3.29 1.53 -7.51
CA LYS A 200 -4.75 1.48 -7.36
C LYS A 200 -5.35 0.07 -7.41
N GLU A 201 -4.57 -0.94 -7.76
CA GLU A 201 -4.98 -2.34 -7.87
C GLU A 201 -4.50 -3.19 -6.68
N GLY A 202 -3.78 -2.60 -5.72
CA GLY A 202 -3.25 -3.32 -4.57
C GLY A 202 -1.83 -3.85 -4.74
N LYS A 203 -1.12 -3.48 -5.82
CA LYS A 203 0.26 -3.92 -6.04
C LYS A 203 1.19 -3.11 -5.14
N PRO A 204 1.91 -3.76 -4.18
CA PRO A 204 2.85 -3.06 -3.34
C PRO A 204 4.13 -2.75 -4.12
N LEU A 205 4.68 -1.57 -3.90
CA LEU A 205 5.88 -1.04 -4.56
C LEU A 205 6.80 -0.38 -3.53
N ILE A 206 8.08 -0.29 -3.86
CA ILE A 206 9.11 0.34 -3.04
C ILE A 206 9.56 1.62 -3.73
N VAL A 207 9.40 2.76 -3.07
CA VAL A 207 10.01 4.01 -3.49
C VAL A 207 11.41 4.10 -2.88
N LEU A 208 12.41 4.12 -3.73
CA LEU A 208 13.81 4.32 -3.38
C LEU A 208 14.10 5.82 -3.30
N ARG A 209 14.93 6.22 -2.34
CA ARG A 209 15.40 7.60 -2.18
C ARG A 209 16.91 7.61 -2.01
N THR A 210 17.64 8.26 -2.93
CA THR A 210 19.09 8.47 -2.77
C THR A 210 19.38 9.44 -1.64
N LYS A 211 20.60 9.37 -1.10
CA LYS A 211 21.05 10.35 -0.11
C LYS A 211 21.15 11.75 -0.73
N ASP A 212 20.87 12.75 0.09
CA ASP A 212 21.77 13.89 0.26
C ASP A 212 22.14 14.05 1.74
N ASP A 213 23.05 14.97 2.07
CA ASP A 213 23.53 15.16 3.45
C ASP A 213 22.48 15.71 4.44
N THR A 214 21.21 15.78 4.05
CA THR A 214 20.15 16.30 4.91
C THR A 214 19.62 15.20 5.87
N PRO A 215 19.53 15.47 7.18
CA PRO A 215 18.94 14.54 8.15
C PRO A 215 17.52 14.10 7.78
N TYR A 216 17.13 12.86 8.12
CA TYR A 216 15.88 12.20 7.73
C TYR A 216 14.59 13.03 7.98
N TYR A 217 14.60 13.92 8.97
CA TYR A 217 13.46 14.78 9.33
C TYR A 217 13.37 16.10 8.52
N ARG A 218 14.28 16.33 7.56
CA ARG A 218 14.26 17.48 6.67
C ARG A 218 14.05 17.04 5.22
N ILE A 219 13.21 17.79 4.50
CA ILE A 219 13.04 17.61 3.06
C ILE A 219 14.36 17.97 2.40
N SER A 220 14.88 16.98 1.70
CA SER A 220 16.14 17.03 0.97
C SER A 220 15.80 17.36 -0.49
N TYR A 221 16.22 18.54 -0.95
CA TYR A 221 15.98 18.95 -2.34
C TYR A 221 16.91 18.26 -3.35
N ASN A 222 17.96 17.58 -2.88
CA ASN A 222 18.90 16.87 -3.73
C ASN A 222 18.64 15.35 -3.78
N SER A 223 17.72 14.82 -2.97
CA SER A 223 17.30 13.42 -3.08
C SER A 223 16.73 13.13 -4.46
N ARG A 224 17.10 11.98 -5.01
CA ARG A 224 16.49 11.43 -6.21
C ARG A 224 15.71 10.18 -5.87
N TYR A 225 14.55 10.05 -6.50
CA TYR A 225 13.56 9.02 -6.24
C TYR A 225 13.45 8.09 -7.43
N GLY A 226 13.37 6.80 -7.12
CA GLY A 226 13.17 5.71 -8.07
C GLY A 226 12.10 4.75 -7.56
N LEU A 227 11.71 3.80 -8.40
CA LEU A 227 10.67 2.83 -8.10
C LEU A 227 11.23 1.42 -8.31
N MET A 228 10.91 0.53 -7.39
CA MET A 228 11.29 -0.88 -7.41
C MET A 228 10.08 -1.73 -7.02
N ASP A 229 10.00 -2.95 -7.53
CA ASP A 229 9.02 -3.92 -7.04
C ASP A 229 9.56 -4.74 -5.85
N PHE A 230 8.72 -5.62 -5.31
CA PHE A 230 9.10 -6.52 -4.22
C PHE A 230 9.85 -7.78 -4.68
N GLU A 231 10.08 -7.94 -5.99
CA GLU A 231 10.97 -8.96 -6.56
C GLU A 231 12.41 -8.43 -6.65
N GLY A 232 12.59 -7.12 -6.45
CA GLY A 232 13.89 -6.45 -6.50
C GLY A 232 14.22 -5.86 -7.87
N ASN A 233 13.27 -5.81 -8.80
CA ASN A 233 13.47 -5.18 -10.10
C ASN A 233 13.34 -3.66 -9.95
N VAL A 234 14.38 -2.93 -10.35
CA VAL A 234 14.34 -1.46 -10.41
C VAL A 234 13.51 -1.04 -11.63
N LEU A 235 12.25 -0.70 -11.38
CA LEU A 235 11.27 -0.30 -12.40
C LEU A 235 11.62 1.05 -13.03
N THR A 236 12.13 1.98 -12.22
CA THR A 236 12.69 3.25 -12.72
C THR A 236 13.84 3.70 -11.83
N PRO A 237 15.00 4.11 -12.39
CA PRO A 237 16.15 4.50 -11.59
C PRO A 237 15.85 5.76 -10.77
N CYS A 238 16.66 6.00 -9.74
CA CYS A 238 16.54 7.19 -8.91
C CYS A 238 16.93 8.45 -9.69
N LYS A 239 15.97 9.05 -10.39
CA LYS A 239 16.16 10.26 -11.21
C LYS A 239 15.19 11.39 -10.91
N TYR A 240 14.03 11.07 -10.34
CA TYR A 240 12.99 12.07 -10.07
C TYR A 240 13.30 12.85 -8.79
N GLU A 241 12.91 14.11 -8.72
CA GLU A 241 12.94 14.90 -7.48
C GLU A 241 11.84 14.45 -6.51
N LYS A 242 10.78 13.84 -7.04
CA LYS A 242 9.67 13.31 -6.24
C LYS A 242 8.91 12.22 -7.01
N ILE A 243 8.49 11.19 -6.29
CA ILE A 243 7.44 10.24 -6.73
C ILE A 243 6.31 10.32 -5.68
N GLY A 244 5.11 10.70 -6.13
CA GLY A 244 3.90 10.77 -5.32
C GLY A 244 3.17 9.43 -5.24
N ALA A 245 2.05 9.41 -4.53
CA ALA A 245 1.15 8.25 -4.51
C ALA A 245 0.48 8.05 -5.87
N PHE A 246 0.01 6.82 -6.11
CA PHE A 246 -0.84 6.51 -7.26
C PHE A 246 -2.21 7.19 -7.09
N THR A 247 -2.63 7.92 -8.12
CA THR A 247 -3.90 8.65 -8.15
C THR A 247 -4.90 7.99 -9.10
N ASP A 248 -6.07 8.60 -9.28
CA ASP A 248 -7.06 8.11 -10.23
C ASP A 248 -6.43 7.98 -11.62
N GLY A 249 -6.68 6.85 -12.27
CA GLY A 249 -5.98 6.45 -13.50
C GLY A 249 -4.81 5.47 -13.29
N ASN A 250 -4.53 5.07 -12.04
CA ASN A 250 -3.42 4.21 -11.64
C ASN A 250 -2.04 4.73 -12.07
N LEU A 251 -1.86 6.05 -12.03
CA LEU A 251 -0.58 6.71 -12.31
C LEU A 251 -0.05 7.45 -11.09
N ALA A 252 1.27 7.37 -10.87
CA ALA A 252 1.99 8.11 -9.85
C ALA A 252 2.55 9.40 -10.43
N HIS A 253 2.28 10.52 -9.76
CA HIS A 253 2.82 11.83 -10.10
C HIS A 253 4.32 11.90 -9.85
N VAL A 254 5.10 12.40 -10.81
CA VAL A 254 6.55 12.57 -10.70
C VAL A 254 6.99 13.99 -11.01
N ILE A 255 8.05 14.45 -10.35
CA ILE A 255 8.71 15.72 -10.63
C ILE A 255 10.13 15.48 -11.14
N LEU A 256 10.51 16.14 -12.23
CA LEU A 256 11.87 16.19 -12.76
C LEU A 256 12.16 17.58 -13.32
N ASN A 257 13.22 18.25 -12.83
CA ASN A 257 13.59 19.62 -13.24
C ASN A 257 12.41 20.60 -13.09
N ASP A 258 11.71 20.55 -11.95
CA ASP A 258 10.49 21.33 -11.67
C ASP A 258 9.31 21.08 -12.63
N LYS A 259 9.39 20.05 -13.50
CA LYS A 259 8.32 19.66 -14.41
C LYS A 259 7.57 18.44 -13.92
N VAL A 260 6.26 18.46 -14.11
CA VAL A 260 5.31 17.40 -13.77
C VAL A 260 5.20 16.37 -14.89
N GLY A 261 5.28 15.11 -14.50
CA GLY A 261 4.95 13.94 -15.32
C GLY A 261 4.22 12.87 -14.51
N TYR A 262 3.95 11.73 -15.14
CA TYR A 262 3.30 10.59 -14.52
C TYR A 262 3.88 9.27 -15.01
N ILE A 263 4.11 8.36 -14.07
CA ILE A 263 4.56 6.99 -14.34
C ILE A 263 3.49 5.96 -13.94
N ASP A 264 3.47 4.82 -14.61
CA ASP A 264 2.65 3.66 -14.21
C ASP A 264 3.32 2.83 -13.09
N SER A 265 2.65 1.77 -12.64
CA SER A 265 3.14 0.84 -11.61
C SER A 265 4.24 -0.12 -12.09
N ASN A 266 4.68 0.04 -13.34
CA ASN A 266 5.87 -0.60 -13.91
C ASN A 266 7.01 0.43 -14.11
N GLY A 267 6.87 1.66 -13.59
CA GLY A 267 7.88 2.71 -13.65
C GLY A 267 8.01 3.39 -15.02
N LYS A 268 7.11 3.10 -15.96
CA LYS A 268 7.13 3.67 -17.31
C LYS A 268 6.46 5.04 -17.30
N GLU A 269 7.11 6.02 -17.91
CA GLU A 269 6.52 7.33 -18.18
C GLU A 269 5.33 7.21 -19.14
N VAL A 270 4.13 7.44 -18.63
CA VAL A 270 2.89 7.55 -19.41
C VAL A 270 2.67 8.99 -19.86
N ILE A 271 2.99 9.94 -18.98
CA ILE A 271 3.01 11.37 -19.28
C ILE A 271 4.43 11.87 -18.94
N PRO A 272 5.22 12.34 -19.93
CA PRO A 272 6.59 12.76 -19.68
C PRO A 272 6.65 14.02 -18.79
N PRO A 273 7.69 14.20 -17.96
CA PRO A 273 7.83 15.35 -17.07
C PRO A 273 8.28 16.60 -17.83
N ILE A 274 7.34 17.21 -18.56
CA ILE A 274 7.57 18.42 -19.38
C ILE A 274 6.55 19.53 -19.09
N TYR A 275 5.62 19.30 -18.17
CA TYR A 275 4.53 20.23 -17.84
C TYR A 275 4.87 21.07 -16.61
N ASP A 276 4.46 22.33 -16.57
CA ASP A 276 4.70 23.25 -15.45
C ASP A 276 3.94 22.83 -14.18
N TYR A 277 2.69 22.40 -14.35
CA TYR A 277 1.88 21.80 -13.29
C TYR A 277 0.71 21.01 -13.88
N SER A 278 0.03 20.23 -13.06
CA SER A 278 -1.17 19.48 -13.44
C SER A 278 -2.31 19.68 -12.43
N ARG A 279 -3.54 19.37 -12.87
CA ARG A 279 -4.72 19.27 -12.02
C ARG A 279 -5.53 18.04 -12.38
N THR A 280 -6.00 17.32 -11.37
CA THR A 280 -7.01 16.26 -11.55
C THR A 280 -8.37 16.88 -11.81
N LEU A 281 -9.05 16.38 -12.83
CA LEU A 281 -10.40 16.77 -13.23
C LEU A 281 -11.33 15.54 -13.17
N PRO A 282 -12.66 15.74 -13.07
CA PRO A 282 -13.62 14.66 -13.12
C PRO A 282 -13.55 13.85 -14.43
N GLY A 283 -14.13 12.65 -14.41
CA GLY A 283 -14.26 11.83 -15.61
C GLY A 283 -12.93 11.25 -16.10
N ASN A 284 -11.99 10.93 -15.20
CA ASN A 284 -10.68 10.35 -15.54
C ASN A 284 -9.82 11.27 -16.42
N ARG A 285 -9.65 12.52 -15.98
CA ARG A 285 -8.93 13.55 -16.73
C ARG A 285 -7.85 14.26 -15.93
N TYR A 286 -6.79 14.64 -16.63
CA TYR A 286 -5.86 15.66 -16.16
C TYR A 286 -5.94 16.89 -17.05
N ALA A 287 -5.87 18.07 -16.44
CA ALA A 287 -5.45 19.29 -17.10
C ALA A 287 -3.93 19.46 -16.87
N LEU A 288 -3.15 19.40 -17.94
CA LEU A 288 -1.70 19.60 -17.91
C LEU A 288 -1.35 20.96 -18.48
N TYR A 289 -0.53 21.74 -17.77
CA TYR A 289 -0.17 23.09 -18.18
C TYR A 289 1.26 23.12 -18.69
N LYS A 290 1.49 23.72 -19.85
CA LYS A 290 2.81 23.91 -20.46
C LYS A 290 2.82 25.18 -21.30
N ASP A 291 3.78 26.07 -21.05
CA ASP A 291 4.02 27.28 -21.86
C ASP A 291 2.76 28.18 -22.00
N GLY A 292 1.96 28.28 -20.93
CA GLY A 292 0.71 29.06 -20.92
C GLY A 292 -0.48 28.39 -21.62
N LEU A 293 -0.32 27.15 -22.08
CA LEU A 293 -1.36 26.32 -22.66
C LEU A 293 -1.75 25.18 -21.70
N CYS A 294 -2.99 24.73 -21.82
CA CYS A 294 -3.65 23.74 -21.00
C CYS A 294 -4.18 22.62 -21.89
N TYR A 295 -3.72 21.41 -21.63
CA TYR A 295 -4.01 20.19 -22.37
C TYR A 295 -4.96 19.33 -21.55
N LEU A 296 -6.10 18.95 -22.11
CA LEU A 296 -6.97 17.94 -21.50
C LEU A 296 -6.50 16.55 -21.95
N VAL A 297 -6.09 15.72 -21.00
CA VAL A 297 -5.64 14.35 -21.29
C VAL A 297 -6.42 13.32 -20.48
N ASP A 298 -6.54 12.11 -21.02
CA ASP A 298 -7.03 10.95 -20.27
C ASP A 298 -5.98 10.53 -19.23
N ASN A 299 -6.39 10.40 -17.96
CA ASN A 299 -5.48 10.16 -16.83
C ASN A 299 -4.97 8.71 -16.73
N ARG A 300 -5.36 7.82 -17.66
CA ARG A 300 -4.87 6.43 -17.74
C ARG A 300 -3.85 6.27 -18.84
N THR A 301 -4.06 6.96 -19.95
CA THR A 301 -3.26 6.80 -21.18
C THR A 301 -2.34 7.98 -21.47
N GLY A 302 -2.55 9.13 -20.84
CA GLY A 302 -1.84 10.38 -21.11
C GLY A 302 -2.16 11.00 -22.48
N LYS A 303 -3.09 10.42 -23.24
CA LYS A 303 -3.46 10.91 -24.57
C LYS A 303 -4.34 12.15 -24.46
N GLN A 304 -4.05 13.13 -25.30
CA GLN A 304 -4.90 14.31 -25.45
C GLN A 304 -6.29 13.92 -25.94
N VAL A 305 -7.30 14.49 -25.28
CA VAL A 305 -8.71 14.19 -25.53
C VAL A 305 -9.33 15.23 -26.47
N THR A 306 -8.87 16.47 -26.41
CA THR A 306 -9.40 17.59 -27.21
C THR A 306 -8.63 17.75 -28.53
N SER A 307 -9.31 18.20 -29.59
CA SER A 307 -8.69 18.55 -30.87
C SER A 307 -7.81 19.81 -30.80
N GLN A 308 -8.09 20.69 -29.84
CA GLN A 308 -7.38 21.94 -29.61
C GLN A 308 -6.88 22.04 -28.16
N VAL A 309 -5.96 22.97 -27.92
CA VAL A 309 -5.42 23.31 -26.60
C VAL A 309 -6.00 24.66 -26.15
N TYR A 310 -6.16 24.83 -24.85
CA TYR A 310 -6.80 26.01 -24.25
C TYR A 310 -5.79 26.79 -23.42
N ASN A 311 -6.07 28.04 -23.03
CA ASN A 311 -5.23 28.72 -22.02
C ASN A 311 -5.55 28.22 -20.59
N LYS A 312 -6.77 27.74 -20.36
CA LYS A 312 -7.22 27.27 -19.04
C LYS A 312 -8.37 26.29 -19.18
N ILE A 313 -8.38 25.26 -18.33
CA ILE A 313 -9.49 24.31 -18.19
C ILE A 313 -9.78 24.15 -16.69
N GLU A 314 -11.04 24.36 -16.32
CA GLU A 314 -11.50 24.30 -14.93
C GLU A 314 -12.77 23.46 -14.83
N GLN A 315 -12.89 22.72 -13.73
CA GLN A 315 -14.11 21.99 -13.46
C GLN A 315 -15.29 22.96 -13.32
N TYR A 316 -16.36 22.63 -14.02
CA TYR A 316 -17.70 23.16 -13.86
C TYR A 316 -18.64 22.02 -13.41
N ARG A 317 -19.85 22.36 -12.99
CA ARG A 317 -20.84 21.40 -12.44
C ARG A 317 -21.05 20.18 -13.36
N ASP A 318 -21.47 19.06 -12.77
CA ASP A 318 -21.89 17.83 -13.48
C ASP A 318 -20.88 17.32 -14.53
N ASN A 319 -19.59 17.38 -14.16
CA ASN A 319 -18.43 16.98 -14.96
C ASN A 319 -18.14 17.86 -16.19
N LEU A 320 -18.89 18.92 -16.44
CA LEU A 320 -18.55 19.87 -17.50
C LEU A 320 -17.26 20.62 -17.16
N LEU A 321 -16.55 21.07 -18.18
CA LEU A 321 -15.29 21.78 -18.03
C LEU A 321 -15.39 23.15 -18.69
N LYS A 322 -15.23 24.21 -17.89
CA LYS A 322 -15.10 25.58 -18.40
C LYS A 322 -13.72 25.72 -19.05
N VAL A 323 -13.68 26.29 -20.24
CA VAL A 323 -12.44 26.53 -20.99
C VAL A 323 -12.25 28.01 -21.31
N SER A 324 -11.00 28.43 -21.46
CA SER A 324 -10.67 29.73 -22.04
C SER A 324 -9.70 29.60 -23.20
N LEU A 325 -9.94 30.33 -24.29
CA LEU A 325 -9.10 30.39 -25.48
C LEU A 325 -9.00 31.84 -25.94
N ASP A 326 -7.79 32.40 -25.99
CA ASP A 326 -7.47 33.75 -26.45
C ASP A 326 -8.34 34.85 -25.82
N GLY A 327 -8.56 34.72 -24.50
CA GLY A 327 -9.38 35.65 -23.72
C GLY A 327 -10.89 35.46 -23.87
N LYS A 328 -11.34 34.47 -24.64
CA LYS A 328 -12.74 34.05 -24.72
C LYS A 328 -13.01 32.81 -23.88
N TYR A 329 -14.25 32.62 -23.48
CA TYR A 329 -14.71 31.52 -22.65
C TYR A 329 -15.68 30.64 -23.40
N GLY A 330 -15.60 29.33 -23.12
CA GLY A 330 -16.50 28.31 -23.64
C GLY A 330 -16.62 27.16 -22.65
N MET A 331 -17.19 26.04 -23.10
CA MET A 331 -17.40 24.86 -22.27
C MET A 331 -17.26 23.58 -23.09
N ILE A 332 -16.65 22.57 -22.49
CA ILE A 332 -16.50 21.23 -23.07
C ILE A 332 -17.01 20.17 -22.07
N ASP A 333 -17.30 18.97 -22.57
CA ASP A 333 -17.51 17.79 -21.73
C ASP A 333 -16.18 17.09 -21.41
N PRO A 334 -16.14 16.09 -20.50
CA PRO A 334 -14.92 15.34 -20.22
C PRO A 334 -14.33 14.65 -21.46
N ASP A 335 -15.13 14.27 -22.43
CA ASP A 335 -14.67 13.64 -23.68
C ASP A 335 -14.11 14.65 -24.69
N GLY A 336 -14.03 15.93 -24.29
CA GLY A 336 -13.42 16.99 -25.07
C GLY A 336 -14.32 17.56 -26.16
N ASN A 337 -15.60 17.15 -26.20
CA ASN A 337 -16.55 17.69 -27.16
C ASN A 337 -16.95 19.11 -26.76
N ILE A 338 -17.05 20.00 -27.74
CA ILE A 338 -17.47 21.37 -27.52
C ILE A 338 -18.96 21.39 -27.17
N VAL A 339 -19.26 21.95 -25.99
CA VAL A 339 -20.63 22.18 -25.50
C VAL A 339 -21.03 23.63 -25.76
N LEU A 340 -20.13 24.57 -25.46
CA LEU A 340 -20.24 25.98 -25.82
C LEU A 340 -18.94 26.43 -26.49
N GLU A 341 -19.05 26.95 -27.70
CA GLU A 341 -17.91 27.52 -28.43
C GLU A 341 -17.22 28.63 -27.60
N PRO A 342 -15.87 28.67 -27.58
CA PRO A 342 -15.13 29.66 -26.80
C PRO A 342 -15.14 31.04 -27.48
N ILE A 343 -16.30 31.69 -27.51
CA ILE A 343 -16.52 32.99 -28.17
C ILE A 343 -16.94 34.09 -27.20
N TYR A 344 -17.21 33.76 -25.93
CA TYR A 344 -17.77 34.69 -24.95
C TYR A 344 -16.66 35.48 -24.25
N ASP A 345 -16.79 36.81 -24.16
CA ASP A 345 -15.87 37.67 -23.43
C ASP A 345 -15.94 37.48 -21.92
N GLU A 346 -17.13 37.17 -21.38
CA GLU A 346 -17.31 36.84 -19.97
C GLU A 346 -18.26 35.65 -19.83
N MET A 347 -17.95 34.79 -18.85
CA MET A 347 -18.80 33.67 -18.46
C MET A 347 -18.74 33.47 -16.95
N TYR A 348 -19.84 33.79 -16.25
CA TYR A 348 -19.93 33.66 -14.80
C TYR A 348 -21.21 32.95 -14.36
N VAL A 349 -21.11 32.28 -13.22
CA VAL A 349 -22.22 31.53 -12.61
C VAL A 349 -23.16 32.53 -11.95
N TYR A 350 -24.45 32.43 -12.27
CA TYR A 350 -25.50 33.22 -11.68
C TYR A 350 -26.64 32.29 -11.24
N ASP A 351 -26.74 32.03 -9.94
CA ASP A 351 -27.55 30.96 -9.34
C ASP A 351 -27.28 29.59 -9.98
N ASP A 352 -28.15 29.20 -10.91
CA ASP A 352 -28.19 27.93 -11.60
C ASP A 352 -27.85 28.04 -13.09
N TRP A 353 -27.65 29.25 -13.59
CA TRP A 353 -27.43 29.56 -14.98
C TRP A 353 -26.02 30.11 -15.21
N LEU A 354 -25.52 29.96 -16.44
CA LEU A 354 -24.35 30.68 -16.90
C LEU A 354 -24.80 31.95 -17.60
N LYS A 355 -24.38 33.10 -17.09
CA LYS A 355 -24.50 34.35 -17.83
C LYS A 355 -23.33 34.46 -18.80
N LEU A 356 -23.67 34.69 -20.05
CA LEU A 356 -22.77 34.75 -21.20
C LEU A 356 -22.77 36.17 -21.77
N TYR A 357 -21.60 36.69 -22.09
CA TYR A 357 -21.45 38.06 -22.59
C TYR A 357 -20.52 38.10 -23.80
N ILE A 358 -20.90 38.83 -24.85
CA ILE A 358 -20.03 39.13 -26.00
C ILE A 358 -19.86 40.66 -26.11
N LYS A 359 -18.67 41.14 -25.75
CA LYS A 359 -18.32 42.55 -25.68
C LYS A 359 -18.41 43.23 -27.05
N GLY A 360 -18.96 44.44 -27.08
CA GLY A 360 -19.07 45.26 -28.30
C GLY A 360 -20.19 44.85 -29.26
N SER A 361 -20.78 43.66 -29.10
CA SER A 361 -21.95 43.22 -29.90
C SER A 361 -23.29 43.64 -29.29
N GLY A 362 -23.32 43.95 -27.99
CA GLY A 362 -24.55 44.20 -27.22
C GLY A 362 -25.43 42.94 -27.06
N LYS A 363 -24.90 41.76 -27.39
CA LYS A 363 -25.55 40.46 -27.22
C LYS A 363 -25.07 39.82 -25.93
N ASP A 364 -25.95 39.80 -24.94
CA ASP A 364 -25.81 38.99 -23.74
C ASP A 364 -26.69 37.74 -23.93
N GLY A 365 -26.42 36.68 -23.18
CA GLY A 365 -27.25 35.48 -23.17
C GLY A 365 -27.20 34.76 -21.84
N PHE A 366 -28.18 33.89 -21.62
CA PHE A 366 -28.18 32.95 -20.50
C PHE A 366 -28.15 31.53 -21.06
N ALA A 367 -27.17 30.73 -20.63
CA ALA A 367 -27.12 29.29 -20.87
C ALA A 367 -27.65 28.53 -19.66
N GLY A 368 -28.39 27.45 -19.94
CA GLY A 368 -29.10 26.63 -18.96
C GLY A 368 -28.24 25.93 -17.90
N ARG A 369 -28.89 25.07 -17.12
CA ARG A 369 -28.27 24.26 -16.06
C ARG A 369 -27.32 23.18 -16.62
N ALA A 370 -26.65 22.51 -15.70
CA ALA A 370 -25.45 21.70 -15.88
C ALA A 370 -25.71 20.30 -16.44
N THR A 371 -26.19 20.23 -17.68
CA THR A 371 -25.99 19.05 -18.55
C THR A 371 -25.48 19.50 -19.91
N VAL A 372 -24.88 18.60 -20.68
CA VAL A 372 -24.42 18.90 -22.05
C VAL A 372 -25.55 19.43 -22.93
N GLU A 373 -26.77 18.93 -22.74
CA GLU A 373 -27.95 19.35 -23.52
C GLU A 373 -28.48 20.72 -23.09
N GLU A 374 -28.57 20.97 -21.79
CA GLU A 374 -29.09 22.23 -21.25
C GLU A 374 -28.13 23.40 -21.48
N ALA A 375 -26.82 23.16 -21.40
CA ALA A 375 -25.81 24.17 -21.66
C ALA A 375 -25.87 24.74 -23.08
N LYS A 376 -26.34 23.95 -24.06
CA LYS A 376 -26.48 24.39 -25.46
C LYS A 376 -27.66 25.34 -25.67
N LEU A 377 -28.59 25.42 -24.73
CA LEU A 377 -29.76 26.30 -24.81
C LEU A 377 -29.37 27.71 -24.35
N VAL A 378 -28.98 28.56 -25.31
CA VAL A 378 -28.64 29.97 -25.07
C VAL A 378 -29.85 30.86 -25.37
N ILE A 379 -30.38 31.52 -24.35
CA ILE A 379 -31.46 32.51 -24.49
C ILE A 379 -30.84 33.90 -24.75
N PRO A 380 -31.09 34.54 -25.90
CA PRO A 380 -30.58 35.89 -26.19
C PRO A 380 -31.22 36.98 -25.28
N CYS A 381 -30.42 37.96 -24.86
CA CYS A 381 -30.85 39.11 -24.05
C CYS A 381 -31.21 40.36 -24.87
N ASP A 382 -31.44 40.23 -26.17
CA ASP A 382 -31.97 41.33 -26.98
C ASP A 382 -33.36 41.77 -26.50
N ARG A 383 -34.14 40.83 -25.97
CA ARG A 383 -35.48 41.04 -25.41
C ARG A 383 -35.52 41.25 -23.90
N TYR A 384 -34.55 40.72 -23.16
CA TYR A 384 -34.59 40.64 -21.69
C TYR A 384 -33.39 41.32 -21.04
N VAL A 385 -33.63 42.13 -20.00
CA VAL A 385 -32.58 42.77 -19.18
C VAL A 385 -32.18 41.92 -17.98
N ARG A 386 -33.04 40.97 -17.56
CA ARG A 386 -32.77 40.11 -16.40
C ARG A 386 -33.51 38.78 -16.52
N ILE A 387 -32.81 37.70 -16.21
CA ILE A 387 -33.39 36.37 -16.00
C ILE A 387 -33.18 36.00 -14.52
N GLU A 388 -34.22 35.57 -13.83
CA GLU A 388 -34.21 35.23 -12.41
C GLU A 388 -34.72 33.81 -12.18
N SER A 389 -34.10 33.12 -11.22
CA SER A 389 -34.69 31.94 -10.60
C SER A 389 -35.91 32.38 -9.77
N PHE A 390 -36.97 31.58 -9.73
CA PHE A 390 -38.09 31.80 -8.80
C PHE A 390 -38.60 30.46 -8.29
N ASN A 391 -39.06 30.46 -7.03
CA ASN A 391 -39.37 29.24 -6.31
C ASN A 391 -40.71 28.66 -6.82
N LEU A 392 -40.64 27.48 -7.43
CA LEU A 392 -41.78 26.76 -7.97
C LEU A 392 -42.33 25.87 -6.87
N GLY A 393 -43.46 26.26 -6.29
CA GLY A 393 -44.16 25.42 -5.33
C GLY A 393 -44.69 24.15 -6.00
N GLY A 394 -44.26 22.99 -5.52
CA GLY A 394 -44.85 21.70 -5.89
C GLY A 394 -44.21 21.02 -7.10
N GLY A 395 -43.08 20.34 -6.89
CA GLY A 395 -42.74 19.02 -7.47
C GLY A 395 -42.59 18.82 -8.98
N GLN A 396 -43.12 19.65 -9.85
CA GLN A 396 -42.98 19.55 -11.32
C GLN A 396 -42.97 20.96 -11.93
N TYR A 397 -42.22 21.14 -13.04
CA TYR A 397 -41.96 22.37 -13.81
C TYR A 397 -40.63 23.12 -13.59
N ALA A 398 -39.50 22.43 -13.47
CA ALA A 398 -38.15 23.00 -13.53
C ALA A 398 -37.67 23.43 -14.95
N GLU A 399 -38.56 24.00 -15.77
CA GLU A 399 -38.30 24.30 -17.19
C GLU A 399 -38.48 25.75 -17.61
N ALA A 400 -38.79 26.65 -16.67
CA ALA A 400 -39.02 28.04 -17.02
C ALA A 400 -38.40 29.01 -16.01
N VAL A 401 -37.92 30.14 -16.51
CA VAL A 401 -37.26 31.19 -15.73
C VAL A 401 -38.02 32.49 -15.87
N LYS A 402 -38.00 33.29 -14.81
CA LYS A 402 -38.61 34.62 -14.83
C LYS A 402 -37.75 35.51 -15.71
N ALA A 403 -38.37 36.19 -16.66
CA ALA A 403 -37.70 37.13 -17.55
C ALA A 403 -38.22 38.55 -17.33
N VAL A 404 -37.32 39.53 -17.36
CA VAL A 404 -37.64 40.96 -17.29
C VAL A 404 -37.33 41.58 -18.64
N ALA A 405 -38.34 42.10 -19.33
CA ALA A 405 -38.17 42.68 -20.66
C ALA A 405 -37.41 44.01 -20.61
N LYS A 406 -36.49 44.21 -21.56
CA LYS A 406 -35.50 45.30 -21.57
C LYS A 406 -36.11 46.71 -21.65
N TYR A 407 -37.21 46.86 -22.37
CA TYR A 407 -37.81 48.18 -22.63
C TYR A 407 -38.99 48.49 -21.70
N THR A 408 -39.72 47.47 -21.29
CA THR A 408 -40.95 47.64 -20.50
C THR A 408 -40.70 47.42 -19.01
N TYR A 409 -39.57 46.79 -18.64
CA TYR A 409 -39.27 46.30 -17.29
C TYR A 409 -40.38 45.41 -16.72
N ARG A 410 -41.19 44.82 -17.60
CA ARG A 410 -42.26 43.91 -17.24
C ARG A 410 -41.74 42.50 -17.13
N ASN A 411 -42.36 41.77 -16.23
CA ASN A 411 -42.00 40.41 -15.90
C ASN A 411 -42.87 39.45 -16.71
N GLY A 412 -42.24 38.39 -17.17
CA GLY A 412 -42.87 37.22 -17.77
C GLY A 412 -42.11 35.98 -17.37
N VAL A 413 -42.41 34.88 -18.03
CA VAL A 413 -41.77 33.59 -17.81
C VAL A 413 -41.41 33.02 -19.18
N VAL A 414 -40.16 32.62 -19.36
CA VAL A 414 -39.66 31.98 -20.59
C VAL A 414 -39.27 30.53 -20.28
N ASN A 415 -39.54 29.62 -21.21
CA ASN A 415 -39.09 28.24 -21.09
C ASN A 415 -37.60 28.09 -21.44
N ARG A 416 -37.08 26.85 -21.37
CA ARG A 416 -35.68 26.52 -21.68
C ARG A 416 -35.25 26.88 -23.11
N GLN A 417 -36.18 26.99 -24.06
CA GLN A 417 -35.89 27.42 -25.43
C GLN A 417 -35.98 28.96 -25.61
N GLY A 418 -36.18 29.71 -24.53
CA GLY A 418 -36.34 31.17 -24.56
C GLY A 418 -37.70 31.64 -25.07
N LYS A 419 -38.68 30.75 -25.22
CA LYS A 419 -40.05 31.09 -25.64
C LYS A 419 -40.84 31.56 -24.42
N GLU A 420 -41.56 32.67 -24.55
CA GLU A 420 -42.46 33.17 -23.50
C GLU A 420 -43.63 32.19 -23.27
N VAL A 421 -43.61 31.52 -22.12
CA VAL A 421 -44.75 30.73 -21.61
C VAL A 421 -45.71 31.60 -20.81
N VAL A 422 -45.21 32.74 -20.31
CA VAL A 422 -46.01 33.85 -19.77
C VAL A 422 -45.44 35.14 -20.35
N PRO A 423 -46.24 35.97 -21.05
CA PRO A 423 -45.74 37.15 -21.73
C PRO A 423 -45.17 38.18 -20.75
N CYS A 424 -44.14 38.90 -21.17
CA CYS A 424 -43.49 39.94 -20.35
C CYS A 424 -44.33 41.23 -20.30
N GLN A 425 -45.44 41.21 -19.57
CA GLN A 425 -46.36 42.34 -19.42
C GLN A 425 -46.77 42.63 -17.96
N TYR A 426 -46.29 41.84 -17.00
CA TYR A 426 -46.74 41.90 -15.61
C TYR A 426 -45.81 42.74 -14.72
N ILE A 427 -46.35 43.34 -13.66
CA ILE A 427 -45.56 44.07 -12.64
C ILE A 427 -44.69 43.09 -11.85
N HIS A 428 -45.21 41.89 -11.60
CA HIS A 428 -44.53 40.89 -10.80
C HIS A 428 -44.99 39.48 -11.15
N ILE A 429 -44.11 38.50 -10.98
CA ILE A 429 -44.39 37.06 -11.05
C ILE A 429 -44.12 36.49 -9.66
N TYR A 430 -45.13 35.90 -9.03
CA TYR A 430 -45.03 35.42 -7.64
C TYR A 430 -44.63 33.96 -7.54
N MET A 431 -45.33 33.09 -8.26
CA MET A 431 -45.17 31.64 -8.20
C MET A 431 -45.84 30.99 -9.40
N ILE A 432 -45.47 29.75 -9.70
CA ILE A 432 -46.23 28.86 -10.57
C ILE A 432 -46.70 27.67 -9.74
N GLU A 433 -47.92 27.24 -10.00
CA GLU A 433 -48.54 26.09 -9.36
C GLU A 433 -49.57 25.49 -10.35
N ASN A 434 -49.57 24.15 -10.49
CA ASN A 434 -50.57 23.42 -11.29
C ASN A 434 -50.78 23.97 -12.73
N GLY A 435 -49.68 24.27 -13.45
CA GLY A 435 -49.73 24.77 -14.82
C GLY A 435 -50.24 26.21 -14.97
N LYS A 436 -50.29 26.97 -13.88
CA LYS A 436 -50.67 28.39 -13.85
C LYS A 436 -49.62 29.21 -13.12
N CYS A 437 -49.48 30.47 -13.52
CA CYS A 437 -48.60 31.46 -12.94
C CYS A 437 -49.41 32.53 -12.20
N LEU A 438 -49.09 32.81 -10.95
CA LEU A 438 -49.65 33.93 -10.20
C LEU A 438 -48.87 35.21 -10.57
N VAL A 439 -49.57 36.16 -11.16
CA VAL A 439 -49.00 37.41 -11.69
C VAL A 439 -49.67 38.64 -11.07
N MET A 440 -49.00 39.79 -11.14
CA MET A 440 -49.59 41.10 -10.86
C MET A 440 -49.83 41.88 -12.14
N GLU A 441 -51.09 42.22 -12.41
CA GLU A 441 -51.48 42.99 -13.61
C GLU A 441 -50.99 44.44 -13.55
N SER A 442 -50.55 44.94 -14.71
CA SER A 442 -50.19 46.34 -14.88
C SER A 442 -51.44 47.23 -14.86
N GLY A 443 -51.45 48.26 -14.03
CA GLY A 443 -52.51 49.28 -13.98
C GLY A 443 -53.57 49.05 -12.90
N THR A 444 -53.87 47.80 -12.55
CA THR A 444 -54.86 47.46 -11.50
C THR A 444 -54.22 47.01 -10.18
N ASN A 445 -52.93 46.63 -10.20
CA ASN A 445 -52.22 46.00 -9.08
C ASN A 445 -52.92 44.74 -8.53
N GLN A 446 -53.84 44.15 -9.30
CA GLN A 446 -54.55 42.94 -8.90
C GLN A 446 -53.72 41.70 -9.18
N ARG A 447 -53.85 40.72 -8.30
CA ARG A 447 -53.24 39.39 -8.46
C ARG A 447 -54.19 38.48 -9.24
N LYS A 448 -53.65 37.74 -10.20
CA LYS A 448 -54.43 36.82 -11.02
C LYS A 448 -53.62 35.59 -11.40
N TRP A 449 -54.29 34.47 -11.54
CA TRP A 449 -53.72 33.26 -12.11
C TRP A 449 -53.84 33.27 -13.64
N VAL A 450 -52.71 33.06 -14.31
CA VAL A 450 -52.61 32.99 -15.78
C VAL A 450 -52.14 31.59 -16.16
N LYS A 451 -52.79 30.94 -17.12
CA LYS A 451 -52.38 29.62 -17.61
C LYS A 451 -51.04 29.74 -18.34
N LEU A 452 -50.14 28.79 -18.15
CA LEU A 452 -48.93 28.70 -18.96
C LEU A 452 -49.31 28.33 -20.40
N ASN A 453 -48.69 29.00 -21.37
CA ASN A 453 -48.80 28.62 -22.77
C ASN A 453 -47.97 27.35 -23.03
N GLU A 454 -48.40 26.55 -24.01
CA GLU A 454 -47.67 25.35 -24.48
C GLU A 454 -46.27 25.68 -25.02
#